data_AF-A0A1I7YTH0-F1
#
_entry.id   AF-A0A1I7YTH0-F1
#
_cell.length_a   1.000
_cell.length_b   1.000
_cell.length_c   1.000
_cell.angle_alpha   90.00
_cell.angle_beta   90.00
_cell.angle_gamma   90.00
#
_symmetry.space_group_name_H-M   'P 1'
#
loop_
_entity.id
_entity.type
_entity.pdbx_description
1 polymer ?
#
loop_
_entity_poly.entity_id
_entity_poly.type
_entity_poly.pdbx_seq_one_letter_code
_entity_poly.pdbx_strand_id
1 'polypeptide(L)'
;MDSVPIAFIELVAGIVSQETLAVLRQGQAILGRWTTAIPAYQPFYLDIGIRDGEKLFFSQRWHDETSVDIFSQWNFATCYFLDVTVTLDVERFGKQFQPMSTEHFNALKKMIARQRRRIWLFSIEDCTKELVENVGELLGVCGGPQRLFISPRVTPFAPVVKQLLSKGGVCEFALYRKPCPVWLVPTLTAQLQAGILRVIDLNVDESKAELYERLIDMAVSHIIKKEHAYYFLSYPKKYAHLLRPLRSEMNRSRALSHDAQGEKKVKVVYSPQSEYFSYKWRRQDPLFYF
;
A
#
# COMPACT_ATOMS: atom_id res chain seq x y z
N MET A 1 -28.51 -31.77 0.18
CA MET A 1 -28.53 -30.91 -1.04
C MET A 1 -28.61 -29.49 -0.54
N ASP A 2 -27.53 -28.73 -0.68
CA ASP A 2 -27.46 -27.37 -0.14
C ASP A 2 -28.23 -26.44 -1.08
N SER A 3 -29.31 -25.84 -0.58
CA SER A 3 -30.12 -24.88 -1.33
C SER A 3 -29.41 -23.53 -1.44
N VAL A 4 -29.63 -22.83 -2.54
CA VAL A 4 -29.15 -21.46 -2.74
C VAL A 4 -29.87 -20.51 -1.77
N PRO A 5 -29.17 -19.69 -0.98
CA PRO A 5 -29.80 -18.73 -0.07
C PRO A 5 -30.76 -17.80 -0.81
N ILE A 6 -31.97 -17.62 -0.27
CA ILE A 6 -33.02 -16.78 -0.86
C ILE A 6 -32.52 -15.34 -1.10
N ALA A 7 -31.75 -14.79 -0.17
CA ALA A 7 -31.17 -13.44 -0.29
C ALA A 7 -30.26 -13.28 -1.53
N PHE A 8 -29.57 -14.35 -1.95
CA PHE A 8 -28.76 -14.32 -3.17
C PHE A 8 -29.65 -14.33 -4.42
N ILE A 9 -30.71 -15.15 -4.42
CA ILE A 9 -31.68 -15.23 -5.53
C ILE A 9 -32.35 -13.87 -5.74
N GLU A 10 -32.75 -13.21 -4.66
CA GLU A 10 -33.35 -11.86 -4.70
C GLU A 10 -32.39 -10.83 -5.30
N LEU A 11 -31.10 -10.90 -4.95
CA LEU A 11 -30.08 -9.97 -5.43
C LEU A 11 -29.81 -10.11 -6.94
N VAL A 12 -29.87 -11.33 -7.47
CA VAL A 12 -29.59 -11.60 -8.90
C VAL A 12 -30.84 -11.60 -9.77
N ALA A 13 -32.05 -11.56 -9.19
CA ALA A 13 -33.32 -11.65 -9.92
C ALA A 13 -33.53 -10.55 -10.98
N GLY A 14 -32.86 -9.40 -10.83
CA GLY A 14 -32.89 -8.32 -11.82
C GLY A 14 -31.83 -8.43 -12.93
N ILE A 15 -30.91 -9.40 -12.83
CA ILE A 15 -29.73 -9.51 -13.72
C ILE A 15 -29.83 -10.75 -14.62
N VAL A 16 -30.39 -11.85 -14.12
CA VAL A 16 -30.45 -13.13 -14.82
C VAL A 16 -31.83 -13.42 -15.40
N SER A 17 -31.89 -14.30 -16.40
CA SER A 17 -33.15 -14.74 -17.01
C SER A 17 -34.04 -15.52 -16.02
N GLN A 18 -35.35 -15.51 -16.28
CA GLN A 18 -36.33 -16.27 -15.49
C GLN A 18 -36.05 -17.78 -15.50
N GLU A 19 -35.54 -18.32 -16.61
CA GLU A 19 -35.11 -19.72 -16.71
C GLU A 19 -33.95 -20.01 -15.77
N THR A 20 -32.95 -19.13 -15.71
CA THR A 20 -31.82 -19.26 -14.77
C THR A 20 -32.30 -19.18 -13.32
N LEU A 21 -33.25 -18.28 -13.01
CA LEU A 21 -33.84 -18.17 -11.67
C LEU A 21 -34.64 -19.41 -11.28
N ALA A 22 -35.37 -20.03 -12.20
CA ALA A 22 -36.11 -21.26 -11.95
C ALA A 22 -35.16 -22.40 -11.56
N VAL A 23 -34.02 -22.54 -12.26
CA VAL A 23 -32.99 -23.54 -11.95
C VAL A 23 -32.35 -23.29 -10.57
N LEU A 24 -32.11 -22.02 -10.19
CA LEU A 24 -31.60 -21.65 -8.86
C LEU A 24 -32.60 -21.94 -7.74
N ARG A 25 -33.88 -21.64 -7.95
CA ARG A 25 -34.98 -21.86 -6.99
C ARG A 25 -35.29 -23.35 -6.77
N GLN A 26 -35.15 -24.16 -7.81
CA GLN A 26 -35.42 -25.61 -7.74
C GLN A 26 -34.23 -26.40 -7.17
N GLY A 27 -33.12 -25.76 -6.83
CA GLY A 27 -31.91 -26.44 -6.36
C GLY A 27 -31.27 -27.39 -7.38
N GLN A 28 -31.72 -27.34 -8.65
CA GLN A 28 -31.22 -28.17 -9.75
C GLN A 28 -29.94 -27.61 -10.36
N ALA A 29 -29.66 -26.31 -10.16
CA ALA A 29 -28.30 -25.85 -10.30
C ALA A 29 -27.49 -26.50 -9.18
N ILE A 30 -26.69 -27.50 -9.54
CA ILE A 30 -25.41 -27.71 -8.88
C ILE A 30 -24.60 -26.43 -9.17
N LEU A 31 -24.91 -25.36 -8.43
CA LEU A 31 -24.06 -24.19 -8.30
C LEU A 31 -22.83 -24.72 -7.59
N GLY A 32 -21.89 -25.26 -8.37
CA GLY A 32 -20.65 -25.79 -7.86
C GLY A 32 -20.04 -24.76 -6.91
N ARG A 33 -20.00 -25.10 -5.61
CA ARG A 33 -19.15 -24.49 -4.59
C ARG A 33 -19.38 -23.00 -4.29
N TRP A 34 -20.62 -22.53 -4.09
CA TRP A 34 -20.81 -21.16 -3.59
C TRP A 34 -21.25 -21.04 -2.13
N THR A 35 -21.81 -22.08 -1.52
CA THR A 35 -22.45 -21.95 -0.20
C THR A 35 -21.76 -22.68 0.96
N THR A 36 -20.78 -23.56 0.68
CA THR A 36 -20.03 -24.31 1.72
C THR A 36 -18.50 -24.24 1.58
N ALA A 37 -17.97 -23.41 0.69
CA ALA A 37 -16.53 -23.21 0.54
C ALA A 37 -16.21 -21.72 0.40
N ILE A 38 -16.21 -20.98 1.51
CA ILE A 38 -15.27 -19.88 1.65
C ILE A 38 -13.99 -20.55 2.15
N PRO A 39 -13.03 -20.92 1.29
CA PRO A 39 -11.71 -21.23 1.79
C PRO A 39 -11.23 -19.96 2.48
N ALA A 40 -10.79 -20.10 3.73
CA ALA A 40 -10.05 -19.06 4.41
C ALA A 40 -9.04 -18.51 3.40
N TYR A 41 -9.20 -17.24 3.01
CA TYR A 41 -8.28 -16.63 2.07
C TYR A 41 -6.88 -16.81 2.62
N GLN A 42 -5.97 -17.29 1.80
CA GLN A 42 -4.63 -17.65 2.24
C GLN A 42 -3.66 -16.55 1.84
N PRO A 43 -3.29 -15.66 2.79
CA PRO A 43 -2.28 -14.64 2.55
C PRO A 43 -0.88 -15.23 2.53
N PHE A 44 -0.08 -14.73 1.60
CA PHE A 44 1.34 -15.00 1.53
C PHE A 44 2.16 -13.72 1.59
N TYR A 45 3.32 -13.82 2.22
CA TYR A 45 4.42 -12.90 1.99
C TYR A 45 5.30 -13.45 0.88
N LEU A 46 5.76 -12.57 0.00
CA LEU A 46 6.67 -12.90 -1.08
C LEU A 46 7.90 -11.99 -1.00
N ASP A 47 9.06 -12.59 -0.80
CA ASP A 47 10.36 -11.93 -0.83
C ASP A 47 11.11 -12.34 -2.10
N ILE A 48 11.64 -11.37 -2.84
CA ILE A 48 12.40 -11.58 -4.08
C ILE A 48 13.78 -10.96 -3.92
N GLY A 49 14.82 -11.77 -4.14
CA GLY A 49 16.22 -11.38 -4.06
C GLY A 49 16.97 -11.55 -5.38
N ILE A 50 18.09 -10.85 -5.55
CA ILE A 50 19.12 -11.22 -6.55
C ILE A 50 20.46 -11.38 -5.85
N ARG A 51 21.15 -12.49 -6.12
CA ARG A 51 22.51 -12.77 -5.64
C ARG A 51 23.34 -13.30 -6.80
N ASP A 52 24.49 -12.68 -7.07
CA ASP A 52 25.44 -13.10 -8.12
C ASP A 52 24.79 -13.26 -9.51
N GLY A 53 23.83 -12.40 -9.85
CA GLY A 53 23.05 -12.46 -11.09
C GLY A 53 21.92 -13.49 -11.10
N GLU A 54 21.81 -14.34 -10.09
CA GLU A 54 20.71 -15.29 -9.92
C GLU A 54 19.52 -14.63 -9.21
N LYS A 55 18.32 -14.83 -9.76
CA LYS A 55 17.07 -14.42 -9.12
C LYS A 55 16.67 -15.47 -8.11
N LEU A 56 16.34 -15.04 -6.91
CA LEU A 56 15.90 -15.90 -5.83
C LEU A 56 14.52 -15.45 -5.33
N PHE A 57 13.75 -16.37 -4.79
CA PHE A 57 12.54 -16.02 -4.04
C PHE A 57 12.35 -16.87 -2.80
N PHE A 58 11.56 -16.31 -1.91
CA PHE A 58 11.09 -16.94 -0.71
C PHE A 58 9.62 -16.58 -0.52
N SER A 59 8.82 -17.53 -0.08
CA SER A 59 7.43 -17.28 0.27
C SER A 59 7.09 -18.00 1.56
N GLN A 60 6.26 -17.35 2.36
CA GLN A 60 5.81 -17.83 3.66
C GLN A 60 4.33 -17.45 3.83
N ARG A 61 3.61 -18.19 4.67
CA ARG A 61 2.22 -17.84 4.99
C ARG A 61 2.22 -16.76 6.07
N TRP A 62 1.23 -15.87 6.07
CA TRP A 62 1.21 -14.74 7.02
C TRP A 62 1.31 -15.13 8.51
N HIS A 63 0.86 -16.32 8.89
CA HIS A 63 0.86 -16.81 10.28
C HIS A 63 1.86 -17.94 10.53
N ASP A 64 2.76 -18.21 9.60
CA ASP A 64 3.68 -19.35 9.66
C ASP A 64 5.00 -18.98 8.99
N GLU A 65 6.09 -19.06 9.76
CA GLU A 65 7.45 -18.76 9.30
C GLU A 65 8.02 -19.86 8.38
N THR A 66 7.27 -20.93 8.13
CA THR A 66 7.70 -21.99 7.21
C THR A 66 7.71 -21.51 5.76
N SER A 67 8.85 -21.76 5.10
CA SER A 67 8.98 -21.61 3.66
C SER A 67 7.99 -22.51 2.94
N VAL A 68 7.30 -21.98 1.93
CA VAL A 68 6.36 -22.74 1.11
C VAL A 68 6.72 -22.67 -0.37
N ASP A 69 6.55 -23.79 -1.08
CA ASP A 69 6.46 -23.77 -2.53
C ASP A 69 5.11 -23.15 -2.93
N ILE A 70 5.14 -21.87 -3.27
CA ILE A 70 3.95 -21.12 -3.64
C ILE A 70 3.33 -21.63 -4.94
N PHE A 71 4.11 -22.22 -5.86
CA PHE A 71 3.61 -22.61 -7.17
C PHE A 71 2.70 -23.84 -7.11
N SER A 72 3.01 -24.81 -6.25
CA SER A 72 2.15 -25.97 -6.03
C SER A 72 0.90 -25.65 -5.20
N GLN A 73 0.93 -24.60 -4.38
CA GLN A 73 -0.16 -24.24 -3.49
C GLN A 73 -1.08 -23.15 -4.05
N TRP A 74 -0.67 -22.46 -5.12
CA TRP A 74 -1.38 -21.29 -5.60
C TRP A 74 -2.76 -21.62 -6.17
N ASN A 75 -3.78 -20.97 -5.62
CA ASN A 75 -5.13 -20.99 -6.15
C ASN A 75 -5.61 -19.54 -6.36
N PHE A 76 -5.87 -19.15 -7.61
CA PHE A 76 -6.28 -17.78 -7.97
C PHE A 76 -7.59 -17.32 -7.32
N ALA A 77 -8.44 -18.23 -6.84
CA ALA A 77 -9.67 -17.86 -6.16
C ALA A 77 -9.46 -17.55 -4.66
N THR A 78 -8.42 -18.10 -4.05
CA THR A 78 -8.32 -18.21 -2.58
C THR A 78 -7.01 -17.67 -2.02
N CYS A 79 -5.94 -17.69 -2.82
CA CYS A 79 -4.61 -17.20 -2.45
C CYS A 79 -4.44 -15.74 -2.90
N TYR A 80 -3.63 -15.00 -2.14
CA TYR A 80 -3.24 -13.64 -2.51
C TYR A 80 -1.91 -13.28 -1.83
N PHE A 81 -1.14 -12.41 -2.48
CA PHE A 81 0.01 -11.81 -1.83
C PHE A 81 -0.48 -10.63 -1.00
N LEU A 82 -0.21 -10.69 0.30
CA LEU A 82 -0.47 -9.54 1.14
C LEU A 82 0.69 -8.56 1.02
N ASP A 83 1.94 -9.02 1.14
CA ASP A 83 3.10 -8.18 0.88
C ASP A 83 4.03 -8.78 -0.17
N VAL A 84 4.66 -7.90 -0.95
CA VAL A 84 5.72 -8.23 -1.89
C VAL A 84 6.92 -7.35 -1.58
N THR A 85 8.04 -7.96 -1.21
CA THR A 85 9.29 -7.28 -0.91
C THR A 85 10.34 -7.66 -1.95
N VAL A 86 11.07 -6.68 -2.44
CA VAL A 86 12.22 -6.88 -3.32
C VAL A 86 13.47 -6.30 -2.66
N THR A 87 14.51 -7.11 -2.51
CA THR A 87 15.74 -6.76 -1.76
C THR A 87 17.01 -7.29 -2.44
N LEU A 88 18.16 -6.72 -2.11
CA LEU A 88 19.48 -7.26 -2.45
C LEU A 88 20.10 -8.08 -1.33
N ASP A 89 19.70 -7.84 -0.08
CA ASP A 89 20.35 -8.42 1.08
C ASP A 89 19.70 -9.75 1.47
N VAL A 90 20.23 -10.82 0.84
CA VAL A 90 19.84 -12.21 1.10
C VAL A 90 20.32 -12.67 2.49
N GLU A 91 21.27 -11.98 3.14
CA GLU A 91 21.73 -12.36 4.48
C GLU A 91 20.60 -12.23 5.52
N ARG A 92 19.70 -11.27 5.32
CA ARG A 92 18.52 -11.06 6.17
C ARG A 92 17.54 -12.25 6.17
N PHE A 93 17.65 -13.16 5.19
CA PHE A 93 16.73 -14.30 4.99
C PHE A 93 17.44 -15.66 4.94
N GLY A 94 18.77 -15.69 5.13
CA GLY A 94 19.55 -16.92 5.26
C GLY A 94 19.47 -17.88 4.05
N LYS A 95 19.52 -19.20 4.33
CA LYS A 95 19.60 -20.28 3.33
C LYS A 95 18.28 -20.63 2.63
N GLN A 96 17.19 -19.91 2.90
CA GLN A 96 15.83 -20.31 2.51
C GLN A 96 15.40 -19.84 1.11
N PHE A 97 16.21 -19.01 0.47
CA PHE A 97 15.95 -18.49 -0.86
C PHE A 97 16.14 -19.55 -1.95
N GLN A 98 15.11 -19.73 -2.78
CA GLN A 98 15.09 -20.70 -3.88
C GLN A 98 15.43 -20.04 -5.21
N PRO A 99 16.21 -20.70 -6.09
CA PRO A 99 16.44 -20.22 -7.45
C PRO A 99 15.16 -20.01 -8.25
N MET A 100 15.07 -18.88 -8.93
CA MET A 100 13.93 -18.50 -9.76
C MET A 100 14.31 -18.59 -11.24
N SER A 101 13.64 -19.49 -11.97
CA SER A 101 13.72 -19.51 -13.43
C SER A 101 12.88 -18.39 -14.05
N THR A 102 13.06 -18.16 -15.34
CA THR A 102 12.24 -17.21 -16.12
C THR A 102 10.74 -17.60 -16.08
N GLU A 103 10.44 -18.90 -16.12
CA GLU A 103 9.08 -19.43 -16.02
C GLU A 103 8.46 -19.15 -14.66
N HIS A 104 9.22 -19.35 -13.57
CA HIS A 104 8.79 -19.00 -12.21
C HIS A 104 8.49 -17.49 -12.10
N PHE A 105 9.36 -16.64 -12.62
CA PHE A 105 9.13 -15.18 -12.61
C PHE A 105 7.87 -14.79 -13.40
N ASN A 106 7.68 -15.37 -14.59
CA ASN A 106 6.48 -15.14 -15.39
C ASN A 106 5.20 -15.63 -14.70
N ALA A 107 5.27 -16.75 -13.98
CA ALA A 107 4.18 -17.24 -13.17
C ALA A 107 3.85 -16.28 -12.01
N LEU A 108 4.85 -15.79 -11.27
CA LEU A 108 4.66 -14.80 -10.21
C LEU A 108 4.00 -13.51 -10.72
N LYS A 109 4.43 -12.99 -11.88
CA LYS A 109 3.76 -11.84 -12.52
C LYS A 109 2.29 -12.12 -12.80
N LYS A 110 1.94 -13.31 -13.29
CA LYS A 110 0.54 -13.70 -13.52
C LYS A 110 -0.24 -13.83 -12.21
N MET A 111 0.39 -14.34 -11.15
CA MET A 111 -0.20 -14.43 -9.81
C MET A 111 -0.54 -13.04 -9.26
N ILE A 112 0.42 -12.11 -9.32
CA ILE A 112 0.27 -10.71 -8.92
C ILE A 112 -0.76 -9.98 -9.81
N ALA A 113 -0.77 -10.20 -11.12
CA ALA A 113 -1.71 -9.54 -12.03
C ALA A 113 -3.17 -9.97 -11.83
N ARG A 114 -3.38 -11.22 -11.37
CA ARG A 114 -4.71 -11.84 -11.29
C ARG A 114 -5.31 -11.88 -9.90
N GLN A 115 -4.56 -11.48 -8.88
CA GLN A 115 -5.13 -11.34 -7.54
C GLN A 115 -6.27 -10.33 -7.57
N ARG A 116 -7.38 -10.68 -6.90
CA ARG A 116 -8.57 -9.82 -6.81
C ARG A 116 -8.47 -8.78 -5.69
N ARG A 117 -7.38 -8.83 -4.93
CA ARG A 117 -7.11 -7.99 -3.76
C ARG A 117 -5.89 -7.15 -4.02
N ARG A 118 -5.90 -5.95 -3.48
CA ARG A 118 -4.73 -5.08 -3.51
C ARG A 118 -3.62 -5.69 -2.64
N ILE A 119 -2.39 -5.69 -3.13
CA ILE A 119 -1.20 -5.92 -2.28
C ILE A 119 -1.22 -4.83 -1.20
N TRP A 120 -1.12 -5.24 0.06
CA TRP A 120 -1.05 -4.33 1.18
C TRP A 120 0.26 -3.54 1.16
N LEU A 121 1.41 -4.22 1.11
CA LEU A 121 2.71 -3.57 1.02
C LEU A 121 3.50 -4.07 -0.19
N PHE A 122 3.92 -3.14 -1.03
CA PHE A 122 4.98 -3.39 -2.01
C PHE A 122 6.24 -2.64 -1.55
N SER A 123 7.25 -3.38 -1.13
CA SER A 123 8.50 -2.84 -0.59
C SER A 123 9.66 -3.06 -1.56
N ILE A 124 10.43 -2.00 -1.81
CA ILE A 124 11.69 -2.05 -2.53
C ILE A 124 12.75 -1.59 -1.53
N GLU A 125 13.56 -2.52 -1.00
CA GLU A 125 14.53 -2.22 0.05
C GLU A 125 15.89 -1.79 -0.50
N ASP A 126 16.36 -2.50 -1.53
CA ASP A 126 17.61 -2.25 -2.26
C ASP A 126 17.49 -2.73 -3.71
N CYS A 127 18.22 -2.11 -4.65
CA CYS A 127 18.17 -2.47 -6.07
C CYS A 127 19.51 -2.24 -6.80
N THR A 128 20.01 -3.28 -7.48
CA THR A 128 21.04 -3.16 -8.53
C THR A 128 20.38 -2.82 -9.86
N LYS A 129 21.18 -2.42 -10.86
CA LYS A 129 20.69 -2.23 -12.23
C LYS A 129 19.92 -3.44 -12.77
N GLU A 130 20.35 -4.65 -12.40
CA GLU A 130 19.74 -5.92 -12.81
C GLU A 130 18.34 -6.15 -12.20
N LEU A 131 18.09 -5.62 -11.00
CA LEU A 131 16.76 -5.65 -10.38
C LEU A 131 15.81 -4.62 -10.97
N VAL A 132 16.33 -3.58 -11.64
CA VAL A 132 15.50 -2.43 -12.04
C VAL A 132 14.37 -2.83 -12.98
N GLU A 133 14.71 -3.62 -14.00
CA GLU A 133 13.75 -4.10 -15.00
C GLU A 133 12.71 -5.02 -14.36
N ASN A 134 13.15 -5.97 -13.52
CA ASN A 134 12.27 -6.92 -12.84
C ASN A 134 11.27 -6.21 -11.91
N VAL A 135 11.74 -5.24 -11.13
CA VAL A 135 10.87 -4.43 -10.26
C VAL A 135 9.91 -3.59 -11.09
N GLY A 136 10.38 -3.00 -12.19
CA GLY A 136 9.52 -2.27 -13.12
C GLY A 136 8.38 -3.14 -13.67
N GLU A 137 8.67 -4.38 -14.05
CA GLU A 137 7.67 -5.34 -14.50
C GLU A 137 6.67 -5.71 -13.40
N LEU A 138 7.14 -6.02 -12.19
CA LEU A 138 6.29 -6.37 -11.05
C LEU A 138 5.37 -5.21 -10.65
N LEU A 139 5.92 -4.00 -10.55
CA LEU A 139 5.16 -2.78 -10.32
C LEU A 139 4.13 -2.53 -11.42
N GLY A 140 4.48 -2.82 -12.68
CA GLY A 140 3.58 -2.70 -13.82
C GLY A 140 2.35 -3.61 -13.74
N VAL A 141 2.48 -4.79 -13.12
CA VAL A 141 1.40 -5.78 -13.01
C VAL A 141 0.66 -5.77 -11.67
N CYS A 142 1.18 -5.10 -10.64
CA CYS A 142 0.60 -5.14 -9.29
C CYS A 142 -0.76 -4.44 -9.13
N GLY A 143 -1.21 -3.68 -10.14
CA GLY A 143 -2.49 -2.95 -10.09
C GLY A 143 -2.49 -1.78 -9.08
N GLY A 144 -1.34 -1.47 -8.49
CA GLY A 144 -1.17 -0.41 -7.50
C GLY A 144 -1.36 -0.91 -6.06
N PRO A 145 -0.31 -0.93 -5.22
CA PRO A 145 -0.39 -1.43 -3.84
C PRO A 145 -1.06 -0.41 -2.89
N GLN A 146 -1.56 -0.88 -1.75
CA GLN A 146 -2.07 0.01 -0.71
C GLN A 146 -0.95 0.91 -0.20
N ARG A 147 0.19 0.31 0.15
CA ARG A 147 1.43 0.98 0.51
C ARG A 147 2.54 0.64 -0.47
N LEU A 148 3.17 1.68 -1.03
CA LEU A 148 4.42 1.57 -1.78
C LEU A 148 5.55 2.11 -0.93
N PHE A 149 6.50 1.26 -0.57
CA PHE A 149 7.71 1.61 0.17
C PHE A 149 8.93 1.50 -0.73
N ILE A 150 9.74 2.56 -0.77
CA ILE A 150 10.97 2.62 -1.56
C ILE A 150 12.10 3.12 -0.65
N SER A 151 13.05 2.26 -0.33
CA SER A 151 14.28 2.59 0.40
C SER A 151 15.49 2.94 -0.48
N PRO A 152 15.68 2.38 -1.70
CA PRO A 152 16.81 2.80 -2.52
C PRO A 152 16.50 4.09 -3.27
N ARG A 153 17.49 4.55 -4.06
CA ARG A 153 17.30 5.63 -5.03
C ARG A 153 16.11 5.30 -5.93
N VAL A 154 15.07 6.13 -5.92
CA VAL A 154 13.89 5.96 -6.78
C VAL A 154 14.17 6.27 -8.25
N THR A 155 15.26 6.98 -8.57
CA THR A 155 15.61 7.40 -9.94
C THR A 155 15.50 6.29 -11.00
N PRO A 156 16.00 5.06 -10.78
CA PRO A 156 15.86 3.97 -11.74
C PRO A 156 14.41 3.55 -12.00
N PHE A 157 13.52 3.76 -11.04
CA PHE A 157 12.10 3.40 -11.08
C PHE A 157 11.18 4.56 -11.41
N ALA A 158 11.73 5.76 -11.62
CA ALA A 158 10.97 6.99 -11.70
C ALA A 158 9.81 6.91 -12.71
N PRO A 159 9.96 6.37 -13.93
CA PRO A 159 8.85 6.29 -14.87
C PRO A 159 7.67 5.46 -14.34
N VAL A 160 7.95 4.27 -13.79
CA VAL A 160 6.92 3.33 -13.33
C VAL A 160 6.27 3.83 -12.04
N VAL A 161 7.07 4.31 -11.08
CA VAL A 161 6.56 4.87 -9.82
C VAL A 161 5.72 6.12 -10.08
N LYS A 162 6.18 7.01 -10.97
CA LYS A 162 5.41 8.18 -11.38
C LYS A 162 4.09 7.78 -12.02
N GLN A 163 4.10 6.78 -12.90
CA GLN A 163 2.86 6.30 -13.54
C GLN A 163 1.88 5.71 -12.52
N LEU A 164 2.36 4.87 -11.59
CA LEU A 164 1.53 4.28 -10.54
C LEU A 164 0.90 5.35 -9.65
N LEU A 165 1.70 6.31 -9.18
CA LEU A 165 1.21 7.42 -8.38
C LEU A 165 0.21 8.26 -9.18
N SER A 166 0.55 8.68 -10.40
CA SER A 166 -0.33 9.54 -11.21
C SER A 166 -1.68 8.90 -11.54
N LYS A 167 -1.76 7.57 -11.62
CA LYS A 167 -3.02 6.83 -11.84
C LYS A 167 -3.83 6.62 -10.57
N GLY A 168 -3.37 7.10 -9.41
CA GLY A 168 -4.02 6.82 -8.14
C GLY A 168 -3.84 5.39 -7.64
N GLY A 169 -2.86 4.67 -8.18
CA GLY A 169 -2.59 3.29 -7.83
C GLY A 169 -1.96 3.12 -6.44
N VAL A 170 -1.70 4.18 -5.67
CA VAL A 170 -1.04 4.11 -4.36
C VAL A 170 -1.82 4.95 -3.34
N CYS A 171 -2.16 4.35 -2.20
CA CYS A 171 -2.83 5.07 -1.11
C CYS A 171 -1.88 5.54 -0.01
N GLU A 172 -0.75 4.86 0.15
CA GLU A 172 0.28 5.19 1.14
C GLU A 172 1.64 5.14 0.45
N PHE A 173 2.38 6.23 0.52
CA PHE A 173 3.66 6.33 -0.13
C PHE A 173 4.77 6.57 0.88
N ALA A 174 5.74 5.68 0.91
CA ALA A 174 6.91 5.78 1.76
C ALA A 174 8.20 5.84 0.91
N LEU A 175 9.02 6.86 1.14
CA LEU A 175 10.32 7.00 0.48
C LEU A 175 11.40 7.28 1.52
N TYR A 176 12.36 6.37 1.59
CA TYR A 176 13.50 6.42 2.49
C TYR A 176 14.78 6.61 1.65
N ARG A 177 15.76 7.33 2.20
CA ARG A 177 17.10 7.59 1.62
C ARG A 177 17.12 8.44 0.32
N LYS A 178 18.32 8.86 -0.07
CA LYS A 178 18.60 9.91 -1.09
C LYS A 178 18.75 9.37 -2.51
N PRO A 179 18.43 10.16 -3.57
CA PRO A 179 17.75 11.47 -3.55
C PRO A 179 16.28 11.39 -3.98
N CYS A 180 15.45 12.25 -3.41
CA CYS A 180 14.10 12.50 -3.91
C CYS A 180 14.18 13.21 -5.28
N PRO A 181 13.33 12.83 -6.26
CA PRO A 181 13.31 13.48 -7.57
C PRO A 181 12.33 14.65 -7.59
N VAL A 182 12.64 15.68 -8.39
CA VAL A 182 11.86 16.95 -8.46
C VAL A 182 10.41 16.71 -8.91
N TRP A 183 10.18 15.73 -9.79
CA TRP A 183 8.84 15.39 -10.27
C TRP A 183 7.92 14.83 -9.16
N LEU A 184 8.47 14.36 -8.03
CA LEU A 184 7.68 13.70 -7.01
C LEU A 184 6.71 14.67 -6.32
N VAL A 185 7.15 15.88 -6.00
CA VAL A 185 6.33 16.89 -5.30
C VAL A 185 5.00 17.15 -6.03
N PRO A 186 4.98 17.58 -7.30
CA PRO A 186 3.72 17.84 -7.98
C PRO A 186 2.85 16.59 -8.14
N THR A 187 3.44 15.40 -8.30
CA THR A 187 2.70 14.15 -8.36
C THR A 187 2.02 13.83 -7.02
N LEU A 188 2.72 13.95 -5.89
CA LEU A 188 2.14 13.74 -4.57
C LEU A 188 1.06 14.79 -4.27
N THR A 189 1.30 16.06 -4.56
CA THR A 189 0.30 17.14 -4.41
C THR A 189 -0.98 16.82 -5.17
N ALA A 190 -0.89 16.40 -6.43
CA ALA A 190 -2.08 16.08 -7.24
C ALA A 190 -2.89 14.90 -6.65
N GLN A 191 -2.20 13.84 -6.21
CA GLN A 191 -2.88 12.67 -5.62
C GLN A 191 -3.45 12.94 -4.22
N LEU A 192 -2.83 13.86 -3.49
CA LEU A 192 -3.37 14.41 -2.26
C LEU A 192 -4.66 15.19 -2.55
N GLN A 193 -4.64 16.16 -3.46
CA GLN A 193 -5.85 16.94 -3.82
C GLN A 193 -7.00 16.07 -4.33
N ALA A 194 -6.69 14.96 -5.00
CA ALA A 194 -7.68 13.98 -5.46
C ALA A 194 -8.25 13.09 -4.34
N GLY A 195 -7.71 13.15 -3.12
CA GLY A 195 -8.12 12.32 -1.97
C GLY A 195 -7.71 10.85 -2.08
N ILE A 196 -6.86 10.50 -3.05
CA ILE A 196 -6.43 9.12 -3.32
C ILE A 196 -5.29 8.73 -2.39
N LEU A 197 -4.29 9.60 -2.28
CA LEU A 197 -3.16 9.42 -1.38
C LEU A 197 -3.54 9.87 0.03
N ARG A 198 -3.38 8.98 1.00
CA ARG A 198 -3.83 9.16 2.39
C ARG A 198 -2.69 9.26 3.37
N VAL A 199 -1.56 8.66 3.05
CA VAL A 199 -0.36 8.66 3.90
C VAL A 199 0.84 8.94 3.03
N ILE A 200 1.67 9.85 3.51
CA ILE A 200 3.01 10.09 3.00
C ILE A 200 3.93 9.84 4.20
N ASP A 201 5.00 9.11 3.99
CA ASP A 201 6.06 8.83 4.95
C ASP A 201 7.42 9.05 4.28
N LEU A 202 8.09 10.15 4.59
CA LEU A 202 9.32 10.54 3.91
C LEU A 202 10.46 10.60 4.93
N ASN A 203 11.54 9.88 4.62
CA ASN A 203 12.82 9.98 5.31
C ASN A 203 13.90 10.32 4.28
N VAL A 204 14.12 11.61 4.08
CA VAL A 204 15.06 12.12 3.07
C VAL A 204 16.27 12.73 3.76
N ASP A 205 17.46 12.39 3.29
CA ASP A 205 18.72 12.87 3.86
C ASP A 205 19.07 14.30 3.33
N GLU A 206 19.87 15.03 4.09
CA GLU A 206 20.03 16.48 4.13
C GLU A 206 20.64 17.18 2.90
N SER A 207 21.20 16.45 1.93
CA SER A 207 22.00 17.04 0.83
C SER A 207 21.19 17.68 -0.30
N LYS A 208 19.87 17.81 -0.16
CA LYS A 208 19.01 18.52 -1.13
C LYS A 208 17.98 19.37 -0.39
N ALA A 209 18.45 20.46 0.23
CA ALA A 209 17.65 21.32 1.08
C ALA A 209 16.38 21.84 0.38
N GLU A 210 16.48 22.41 -0.82
CA GLU A 210 15.34 23.02 -1.52
C GLU A 210 14.17 22.04 -1.76
N LEU A 211 14.45 20.80 -2.15
CA LEU A 211 13.40 19.80 -2.35
C LEU A 211 12.74 19.39 -1.04
N TYR A 212 13.53 19.39 0.02
CA TYR A 212 13.08 19.06 1.35
C TYR A 212 12.12 20.11 1.91
N GLU A 213 12.47 21.39 1.72
CA GLU A 213 11.62 22.52 2.06
C GLU A 213 10.29 22.44 1.32
N ARG A 214 10.31 22.19 0.00
CA ARG A 214 9.10 22.02 -0.82
C ARG A 214 8.18 20.90 -0.34
N LEU A 215 8.74 19.77 0.11
CA LEU A 215 7.95 18.66 0.65
C LEU A 215 7.31 19.00 2.00
N ILE A 216 8.04 19.67 2.89
CA ILE A 216 7.49 20.17 4.16
C ILE A 216 6.41 21.21 3.89
N ASP A 217 6.66 22.17 3.02
CA ASP A 217 5.72 23.24 2.69
C ASP A 217 4.42 22.68 2.08
N MET A 218 4.55 21.70 1.17
CA MET A 218 3.43 20.94 0.66
C MET A 218 2.64 20.31 1.81
N ALA A 219 3.29 19.50 2.66
CA ALA A 219 2.63 18.81 3.76
C ALA A 219 1.94 19.79 4.72
N VAL A 220 2.62 20.84 5.16
CA VAL A 220 2.08 21.90 6.02
C VAL A 220 0.86 22.56 5.38
N SER A 221 0.93 22.89 4.09
CA SER A 221 -0.18 23.51 3.36
C SER A 221 -1.42 22.62 3.34
N HIS A 222 -1.27 21.33 2.99
CA HIS A 222 -2.39 20.39 2.96
C HIS A 222 -2.98 20.14 4.35
N ILE A 223 -2.14 20.08 5.37
CA ILE A 223 -2.57 19.91 6.77
C ILE A 223 -3.42 21.09 7.23
N ILE A 224 -2.95 22.32 6.99
CA ILE A 224 -3.68 23.55 7.35
C ILE A 224 -5.03 23.60 6.64
N LYS A 225 -5.10 23.18 5.38
CA LYS A 225 -6.34 23.08 4.60
C LYS A 225 -7.24 21.91 5.01
N LYS A 226 -6.79 21.03 5.92
CA LYS A 226 -7.52 19.84 6.39
C LYS A 226 -7.92 18.88 5.26
N GLU A 227 -7.10 18.80 4.20
CA GLU A 227 -7.41 18.01 3.00
C GLU A 227 -7.26 16.49 3.23
N HIS A 228 -6.66 16.05 4.36
CA HIS A 228 -6.31 14.65 4.60
C HIS A 228 -6.49 14.15 6.04
N ALA A 229 -6.69 12.84 6.15
CA ALA A 229 -6.90 12.13 7.41
C ALA A 229 -5.61 11.81 8.18
N TYR A 230 -4.47 11.61 7.52
CA TYR A 230 -3.23 11.24 8.21
C TYR A 230 -1.99 11.73 7.46
N TYR A 231 -0.97 12.16 8.21
CA TYR A 231 0.34 12.52 7.71
C TYR A 231 1.40 12.08 8.70
N PHE A 232 2.51 11.59 8.17
CA PHE A 232 3.71 11.30 8.96
C PHE A 232 4.93 11.82 8.21
N LEU A 233 5.67 12.73 8.80
CA LEU A 233 6.83 13.34 8.16
C LEU A 233 8.01 13.29 9.12
N SER A 234 9.03 12.50 8.80
CA SER A 234 10.31 12.56 9.50
C SER A 234 11.14 13.69 8.93
N TYR A 235 11.67 14.58 9.78
CA TYR A 235 12.47 15.71 9.33
C TYR A 235 13.66 16.11 10.20
N PRO A 236 14.79 16.52 9.58
CA PRO A 236 15.93 17.06 10.31
C PRO A 236 15.57 18.34 11.08
N LYS A 237 16.13 18.48 12.30
CA LYS A 237 15.90 19.61 13.21
C LYS A 237 16.00 20.99 12.54
N LYS A 238 16.93 21.16 11.61
CA LYS A 238 17.17 22.45 10.93
C LYS A 238 15.94 22.99 10.19
N TYR A 239 15.03 22.11 9.75
CA TYR A 239 13.79 22.50 9.06
C TYR A 239 12.61 22.75 9.99
N ALA A 240 12.80 22.69 11.32
CA ALA A 240 11.72 22.92 12.28
C ALA A 240 11.04 24.29 12.13
N HIS A 241 11.73 25.28 11.53
CA HIS A 241 11.18 26.60 11.25
C HIS A 241 10.04 26.58 10.22
N LEU A 242 10.03 25.61 9.29
CA LEU A 242 8.97 25.46 8.28
C LEU A 242 7.66 24.94 8.88
N LEU A 243 7.69 24.37 10.08
CA LEU A 243 6.49 23.95 10.81
C LEU A 243 5.82 25.08 11.59
N ARG A 244 6.39 26.30 11.59
CA ARG A 244 5.82 27.45 12.32
C ARG A 244 4.37 27.75 11.93
N PRO A 245 3.97 27.78 10.64
CA PRO A 245 2.58 28.04 10.26
C PRO A 245 1.62 27.04 10.89
N LEU A 246 2.01 25.76 10.90
CA LEU A 246 1.22 24.70 11.51
C LEU A 246 1.11 24.86 13.03
N ARG A 247 2.21 25.18 13.72
CA ARG A 247 2.20 25.42 15.17
C ARG A 247 1.27 26.57 15.54
N SER A 248 1.31 27.66 14.77
CA SER A 248 0.40 28.80 14.95
C SER A 248 -1.06 28.39 14.79
N GLU A 249 -1.38 27.61 13.76
CA GLU A 249 -2.75 27.13 13.51
C GLU A 249 -3.25 26.16 14.59
N MET A 250 -2.37 25.27 15.08
CA MET A 250 -2.67 24.38 16.19
C MET A 250 -2.92 25.13 17.50
N ASN A 251 -2.14 26.17 17.79
CA ASN A 251 -2.33 27.00 18.98
C ASN A 251 -3.66 27.76 18.92
N ARG A 252 -4.03 28.30 17.75
CA ARG A 252 -5.37 28.91 17.53
C ARG A 252 -6.50 27.90 17.74
N SER A 253 -6.35 26.69 17.20
CA SER A 253 -7.35 25.63 17.33
C SER A 253 -7.53 25.16 18.78
N ARG A 254 -6.44 25.10 19.56
CA ARG A 254 -6.51 24.80 21.00
C ARG A 254 -7.26 25.88 21.78
N ALA A 255 -7.00 27.15 21.47
CA ALA A 255 -7.71 28.27 22.09
C ALA A 255 -9.22 28.20 21.81
N LEU A 256 -9.63 27.87 20.57
CA LEU A 256 -11.04 27.72 20.19
C LEU A 256 -11.71 26.47 20.79
N SER A 257 -10.95 25.40 21.04
CA SER A 257 -11.49 24.15 21.61
C SER A 257 -11.87 24.24 23.09
N HIS A 258 -11.44 25.30 23.79
CA HIS A 258 -11.86 25.56 25.17
C HIS A 258 -13.27 26.17 25.27
N ASP A 259 -13.77 26.78 24.19
CA ASP A 259 -15.06 27.50 24.19
C ASP A 259 -16.19 26.77 23.44
N ALA A 260 -15.90 25.72 22.65
CA ALA A 260 -16.89 25.03 21.82
C ALA A 260 -17.22 23.61 22.34
N GLN A 261 -18.22 23.52 23.21
CA GLN A 261 -18.85 22.26 23.64
C GLN A 261 -19.81 21.77 22.54
N GLY A 262 -19.31 21.06 21.51
CA GLY A 262 -20.22 20.44 20.53
C GLY A 262 -19.61 19.86 19.25
N GLU A 263 -18.42 20.29 18.82
CA GLU A 263 -17.85 19.79 17.56
C GLU A 263 -16.88 18.62 17.77
N LYS A 264 -17.02 17.60 16.90
CA LYS A 264 -16.30 16.33 16.89
C LYS A 264 -14.81 16.55 17.17
N LYS A 265 -14.33 16.04 18.30
CA LYS A 265 -12.98 16.29 18.84
C LYS A 265 -11.89 15.81 17.87
N VAL A 266 -11.27 16.76 17.18
CA VAL A 266 -10.03 16.54 16.42
C VAL A 266 -8.88 16.42 17.42
N LYS A 267 -8.32 15.22 17.60
CA LYS A 267 -7.12 15.01 18.40
C LYS A 267 -5.88 15.11 17.52
N VAL A 268 -5.26 16.28 17.47
CA VAL A 268 -3.93 16.43 16.90
C VAL A 268 -2.92 15.84 17.88
N VAL A 269 -2.35 14.68 17.55
CA VAL A 269 -1.25 14.09 18.31
C VAL A 269 0.05 14.68 17.78
N TYR A 270 0.57 15.64 18.54
CA TYR A 270 1.88 16.25 18.31
C TYR A 270 2.87 15.60 19.29
N SER A 271 3.82 14.84 18.76
CA SER A 271 4.97 14.34 19.50
C SER A 271 6.22 14.99 18.91
N PRO A 272 6.71 16.11 19.47
CA PRO A 272 8.02 16.63 19.11
C PRO A 272 9.07 15.72 19.74
N GLN A 273 9.35 14.60 19.09
CA GLN A 273 10.67 14.02 19.18
C GLN A 273 11.54 14.75 18.16
N SER A 274 12.85 14.75 18.37
CA SER A 274 13.81 15.57 17.65
C SER A 274 13.76 15.48 16.11
N GLU A 275 13.10 14.47 15.56
CA GLU A 275 13.34 13.98 14.21
C GLU A 275 12.06 13.65 13.40
N TYR A 276 10.86 13.76 13.98
CA TYR A 276 9.63 13.52 13.22
C TYR A 276 8.42 14.31 13.70
N PHE A 277 7.45 14.43 12.78
CA PHE A 277 6.16 15.08 12.96
C PHE A 277 5.07 14.11 12.48
N SER A 278 4.05 13.91 13.32
CA SER A 278 2.85 13.16 12.96
C SER A 278 1.62 14.06 13.05
N TYR A 279 0.71 13.91 12.10
CA TYR A 279 -0.61 14.54 12.12
C TYR A 279 -1.68 13.52 11.79
N LYS A 280 -2.74 13.48 12.60
CA LYS A 280 -3.88 12.60 12.37
C LYS A 280 -5.17 13.37 12.58
N TRP A 281 -6.01 13.38 11.57
CA TRP A 281 -7.43 13.65 11.67
C TRP A 281 -8.16 12.34 11.89
N ARG A 282 -8.60 12.10 13.13
CA ARG A 282 -9.64 11.11 13.39
C ARG A 282 -10.98 11.81 13.28
N ARG A 283 -11.78 11.47 12.27
CA ARG A 283 -13.23 11.52 12.47
C ARG A 283 -13.51 10.54 13.62
N GLN A 284 -14.18 10.98 14.68
CA GLN A 284 -14.83 10.03 15.58
C GLN A 284 -15.93 9.35 14.77
N ASP A 285 -15.55 8.29 14.05
CA ASP A 285 -16.48 7.27 13.60
C ASP A 285 -16.35 6.09 14.57
N PRO A 286 -17.44 5.65 15.22
CA PRO A 286 -17.40 4.55 16.19
C PRO A 286 -17.04 3.18 15.58
N LEU A 287 -16.73 3.11 14.28
CA LEU A 287 -16.56 1.86 13.53
C LEU A 287 -15.14 1.57 13.03
N PHE A 288 -14.15 2.43 13.32
CA PHE A 288 -12.76 2.18 12.91
C PHE A 288 -11.85 1.97 14.12
N TYR A 289 -12.02 0.79 14.73
CA TYR A 289 -10.99 0.10 15.51
C TYR A 289 -10.69 -1.21 14.80
N PHE A 290 -9.72 -1.20 13.89
CA PHE A 290 -8.96 -2.38 13.47
C PHE A 290 -7.54 -1.91 13.12
#